data_AF-A0A7Y1T1G6-F1
#
_entry.id   AF-A0A7Y1T1G6-F1
#
_cell.length_a   1.000
_cell.length_b   1.000
_cell.length_c   1.000
_cell.angle_alpha   90.00
_cell.angle_beta   90.00
_cell.angle_gamma   90.00
#
_symmetry.space_group_name_H-M   'P 1'
#
loop_
_entity.id
_entity.type
_entity.pdbx_description
1 polymer ?
#
loop_
_entity_poly.entity_id
_entity_poly.type
_entity_poly.pdbx_seq_one_letter_code
_entity_poly.pdbx_strand_id
1 'polypeptide(L)'
;MTYTKDIKTRLEKIIKEHLGIDITENNRKHKTVKGRMMAYRIMREQEVIKRHISEAFNQNHATVLYHLDRFTHYYKHDREFTADFDKVYNIFYNIKDEPIETIKKRIENPLYSLIDQVPEERRNDVKIRLEAMLVGFNIQPRNQQATIYNANAVTVE
;
A
#
# COMPACT_ATOMS: atom_id res chain seq x y z
N MET A 1 0.35 -8.48 30.53
CA MET A 1 0.30 -8.46 29.05
C MET A 1 -0.52 -7.26 28.57
N THR A 2 -0.04 -6.05 28.79
CA THR A 2 -0.72 -4.82 28.38
C THR A 2 -0.59 -4.62 26.86
N TYR A 3 0.62 -4.79 26.32
CA TYR A 3 0.94 -4.68 24.90
C TYR A 3 0.01 -5.47 23.95
N THR A 4 -0.23 -6.75 24.23
CA THR A 4 -1.11 -7.60 23.41
C THR A 4 -2.55 -7.09 23.41
N LYS A 5 -3.03 -6.60 24.55
CA LYS A 5 -4.37 -6.02 24.67
C LYS A 5 -4.47 -4.70 23.91
N ASP A 6 -3.45 -3.85 24.00
CA ASP A 6 -3.42 -2.56 23.31
C ASP A 6 -3.47 -2.73 21.79
N ILE A 7 -2.68 -3.66 21.24
CA ILE A 7 -2.71 -3.97 19.79
C ILE A 7 -4.09 -4.49 19.39
N LYS A 8 -4.65 -5.43 20.16
CA LYS A 8 -5.97 -5.99 19.89
C LYS A 8 -7.04 -4.90 19.86
N THR A 9 -7.10 -4.05 20.89
CA THR A 9 -8.10 -2.97 20.98
C THR A 9 -7.95 -1.98 19.84
N ARG A 10 -6.72 -1.67 19.43
CA ARG A 10 -6.47 -0.82 18.26
C ARG A 10 -6.99 -1.46 16.97
N LEU A 11 -6.72 -2.74 16.74
CA LEU A 11 -7.19 -3.48 15.56
C LEU A 11 -8.71 -3.64 15.53
N GLU A 12 -9.33 -3.91 16.68
CA GLU A 12 -10.79 -3.96 16.83
C GLU A 12 -11.44 -2.65 16.38
N LYS A 13 -10.89 -1.53 16.83
CA LYS A 13 -11.38 -0.20 16.45
C LYS A 13 -11.26 0.02 14.94
N ILE A 14 -10.08 -0.21 14.36
CA ILE A 14 -9.83 -0.01 12.92
C ILE A 14 -10.76 -0.88 12.08
N ILE A 15 -10.87 -2.17 12.39
CA ILE A 15 -11.67 -3.11 11.62
C ILE A 15 -13.17 -2.78 11.74
N LYS A 16 -13.63 -2.38 12.93
CA LYS A 16 -15.02 -1.98 13.15
C LYS A 16 -15.37 -0.69 12.41
N GLU A 17 -14.50 0.32 12.46
CA GLU A 17 -14.72 1.61 11.81
C GLU A 17 -14.67 1.51 10.27
N HIS A 18 -13.71 0.76 9.72
CA HIS A 18 -13.46 0.79 8.28
C HIS A 18 -14.09 -0.35 7.48
N LEU A 19 -14.45 -1.46 8.14
CA LEU A 19 -15.07 -2.64 7.50
C LEU A 19 -16.46 -2.95 8.08
N GLY A 20 -16.84 -2.34 9.21
CA GLY A 20 -18.11 -2.64 9.89
C GLY A 20 -18.17 -4.04 10.49
N ILE A 21 -17.00 -4.65 10.77
CA ILE A 21 -16.90 -6.02 11.29
C ILE A 21 -16.53 -5.97 12.77
N ASP A 22 -17.30 -6.66 13.61
CA ASP A 22 -16.95 -6.85 15.02
C ASP A 22 -16.24 -8.19 15.22
N ILE A 23 -14.91 -8.15 15.41
CA ILE A 23 -14.07 -9.35 15.56
C ILE A 23 -14.13 -9.97 16.97
N THR A 24 -14.80 -9.30 17.92
CA THR A 24 -14.93 -9.76 19.31
C THR A 24 -16.08 -10.75 19.49
N GLU A 25 -17.12 -10.62 18.66
CA GLU A 25 -18.31 -11.47 18.74
C GLU A 25 -17.99 -12.94 18.53
N ASN A 26 -18.40 -13.81 19.45
CA ASN A 26 -18.22 -15.26 19.31
C ASN A 26 -19.18 -15.87 18.26
N ASN A 27 -19.01 -15.46 17.01
CA ASN A 27 -19.73 -15.99 15.86
C ASN A 27 -18.73 -16.56 14.84
N ARG A 28 -19.25 -17.44 13.98
CA ARG A 28 -18.49 -18.04 12.86
C ARG A 28 -18.90 -17.45 11.51
N LYS A 29 -19.48 -16.24 11.49
CA LYS A 29 -19.84 -15.58 10.23
C LYS A 29 -18.54 -15.35 9.45
N HIS A 30 -18.60 -15.60 8.14
CA HIS A 30 -17.41 -15.54 7.29
C HIS A 30 -16.68 -14.19 7.36
N LYS A 31 -17.44 -13.07 7.46
CA LYS A 31 -16.89 -11.72 7.64
C LYS A 31 -16.09 -11.57 8.94
N THR A 32 -16.66 -11.99 10.07
CA THR A 32 -16.00 -11.97 11.38
C THR A 32 -14.72 -12.80 11.40
N VAL A 33 -14.78 -13.99 10.80
CA VAL A 33 -13.64 -14.90 10.70
C VAL A 33 -12.52 -14.30 9.84
N LYS A 34 -12.86 -13.66 8.71
CA LYS A 34 -11.90 -12.92 7.88
C LYS A 34 -11.26 -11.77 8.66
N GLY A 35 -12.06 -10.95 9.37
CA GLY A 35 -11.54 -9.86 10.19
C GLY A 35 -10.59 -10.34 11.30
N ARG A 36 -10.90 -11.46 11.96
CA ARG A 36 -9.98 -12.09 12.92
C ARG A 36 -8.67 -12.55 12.28
N MET A 37 -8.76 -13.17 11.10
CA MET A 37 -7.59 -13.64 10.36
C MET A 37 -6.64 -12.47 10.02
N MET A 38 -7.18 -11.34 9.59
CA MET A 38 -6.42 -10.10 9.37
C MET A 38 -5.75 -9.62 10.65
N ALA A 39 -6.50 -9.54 11.77
CA ALA A 39 -5.96 -9.13 13.06
C ALA A 39 -4.83 -10.05 13.55
N TYR A 40 -4.99 -11.37 13.43
CA TYR A 40 -3.96 -12.34 13.81
C TYR A 40 -2.68 -12.14 12.99
N ARG A 41 -2.82 -11.90 11.68
CA ARG A 41 -1.67 -11.65 10.81
C ARG A 41 -0.88 -10.42 11.27
N ILE A 42 -1.56 -9.29 11.49
CA ILE A 42 -0.90 -8.05 11.92
C ILE A 42 -0.26 -8.23 13.31
N MET A 43 -0.94 -8.89 14.24
CA MET A 43 -0.37 -9.19 15.56
C MET A 43 0.87 -10.08 15.48
N ARG A 44 0.92 -11.01 14.51
CA ARG A 44 2.11 -11.83 14.28
C ARG A 44 3.29 -11.05 13.74
N GLU A 45 3.05 -10.00 12.96
CA GLU A 45 4.09 -9.08 12.50
C GLU A 45 4.57 -8.15 13.62
N GLN A 46 3.71 -7.83 14.58
CA GLN A 46 4.06 -7.20 15.86
C GLN A 46 4.69 -8.21 16.86
N GLU A 47 5.22 -9.33 16.36
CA GLU A 47 5.89 -10.38 17.12
C GLU A 47 5.09 -11.01 18.28
N VAL A 48 3.77 -10.79 18.35
CA VAL A 48 2.93 -11.32 19.43
C VAL A 48 2.82 -12.84 19.33
N ILE A 49 3.18 -13.55 20.40
CA ILE A 49 3.14 -15.02 20.48
C ILE A 49 1.72 -15.54 20.21
N LYS A 50 1.59 -16.63 19.43
CA LYS A 50 0.31 -17.24 19.04
C LYS A 50 -0.60 -17.57 20.24
N ARG A 51 -0.01 -18.05 21.34
CA ARG A 51 -0.71 -18.30 22.61
C ARG A 51 -1.35 -17.04 23.17
N HIS A 52 -0.62 -15.93 23.17
CA HIS A 52 -1.12 -14.64 23.65
C HIS A 52 -2.25 -14.11 22.75
N ILE A 53 -2.16 -14.34 21.44
CA ILE A 53 -3.26 -14.02 20.51
C ILE A 53 -4.49 -14.86 20.83
N SER A 54 -4.33 -16.17 21.02
CA SER A 54 -5.46 -17.06 21.34
C SER A 54 -6.13 -16.69 22.67
N GLU A 55 -5.34 -16.35 23.69
CA GLU A 55 -5.86 -15.87 24.98
C GLU A 55 -6.57 -14.52 24.84
N ALA A 56 -6.01 -13.59 24.07
CA ALA A 56 -6.60 -12.27 23.87
C ALA A 56 -7.96 -12.33 23.14
N PHE A 57 -8.12 -13.24 22.18
CA PHE A 57 -9.36 -13.42 21.40
C PHE A 57 -10.30 -14.49 21.95
N ASN A 58 -9.96 -15.11 23.09
CA ASN A 58 -10.68 -16.24 23.66
C ASN A 58 -10.94 -17.34 22.61
N GLN A 59 -9.90 -17.70 21.86
CA GLN A 59 -9.93 -18.74 20.83
C GLN A 59 -8.99 -19.88 21.19
N ASN A 60 -9.20 -21.05 20.56
CA ASN A 60 -8.26 -22.14 20.67
C ASN A 60 -6.95 -21.81 19.92
N HIS A 61 -5.81 -22.21 20.47
CA HIS A 61 -4.50 -22.04 19.82
C HIS A 61 -4.46 -22.64 18.41
N ALA A 62 -5.08 -23.80 18.21
CA ALA A 62 -5.22 -24.45 16.90
C ALA A 62 -6.00 -23.60 15.89
N THR A 63 -7.01 -22.85 16.33
CA THR A 63 -7.81 -21.96 15.48
C THR A 63 -6.97 -20.80 14.97
N VAL A 64 -6.16 -20.19 15.83
CA VAL A 64 -5.23 -19.11 15.43
C VAL A 64 -4.20 -19.63 14.42
N LEU A 65 -3.63 -20.83 14.65
CA LEU A 65 -2.71 -21.48 13.72
C LEU A 65 -3.34 -21.71 12.34
N TYR A 66 -4.54 -22.30 12.32
CA TYR A 66 -5.28 -22.57 11.10
C TYR A 66 -5.54 -21.30 10.28
N HIS A 67 -5.94 -20.22 10.93
CA HIS A 67 -6.19 -18.94 10.27
C HIS A 67 -4.91 -18.31 9.71
N LEU A 68 -3.81 -18.37 10.45
CA LEU A 68 -2.52 -17.85 9.98
C LEU A 68 -1.98 -18.63 8.76
N ASP A 69 -2.17 -19.94 8.73
CA ASP A 69 -1.81 -20.79 7.59
C ASP A 69 -2.64 -20.43 6.34
N ARG A 70 -3.97 -20.38 6.51
CA ARG A 70 -4.93 -20.01 5.46
C ARG A 70 -4.77 -18.59 4.93
N PHE A 71 -4.20 -17.67 5.71
CA PHE A 71 -4.06 -16.26 5.35
C PHE A 71 -3.45 -16.09 3.95
N THR A 72 -2.35 -16.80 3.67
CA THR A 72 -1.63 -16.69 2.39
C THR A 72 -2.50 -17.05 1.19
N HIS A 73 -3.35 -18.07 1.34
CA HIS A 73 -4.29 -18.48 0.31
C HIS A 73 -5.37 -17.42 0.09
N TYR A 74 -5.97 -16.88 1.15
CA TYR A 74 -6.95 -15.81 1.03
C TYR A 74 -6.34 -14.57 0.38
N TYR A 75 -5.17 -14.14 0.83
CA TYR A 75 -4.48 -12.97 0.28
C TYR A 75 -4.14 -13.12 -1.21
N LYS A 76 -3.89 -14.34 -1.69
CA LYS A 76 -3.56 -14.60 -3.10
C LYS A 76 -4.78 -14.68 -4.01
N HIS A 77 -5.89 -15.23 -3.51
CA HIS A 77 -7.02 -15.64 -4.36
C HIS A 77 -8.28 -14.80 -4.16
N ASP A 78 -8.44 -14.14 -3.03
CA ASP A 78 -9.64 -13.38 -2.68
C ASP A 78 -9.34 -11.87 -2.71
N ARG A 79 -9.70 -11.23 -3.84
CA ARG A 79 -9.44 -9.80 -4.07
C ARG A 79 -10.10 -8.89 -3.03
N GLU A 80 -11.30 -9.25 -2.55
CA GLU A 80 -12.00 -8.47 -1.53
C GLU A 80 -11.25 -8.56 -0.20
N PHE A 81 -10.82 -9.78 0.18
CA PHE A 81 -10.01 -9.97 1.37
C PHE A 81 -8.68 -9.21 1.31
N THR A 82 -8.00 -9.23 0.16
CA THR A 82 -6.73 -8.49 -0.04
C THR A 82 -6.94 -7.00 0.13
N ALA A 83 -7.94 -6.41 -0.53
CA ALA A 83 -8.24 -4.98 -0.42
C ALA A 83 -8.60 -4.57 1.01
N ASP A 84 -9.40 -5.38 1.70
CA ASP A 84 -9.75 -5.15 3.10
C ASP A 84 -8.53 -5.23 4.02
N PHE A 85 -7.66 -6.24 3.81
CA PHE A 85 -6.44 -6.40 4.59
C PHE A 85 -5.48 -5.24 4.38
N ASP A 86 -5.20 -4.86 3.14
CA ASP A 86 -4.27 -3.76 2.81
C ASP A 86 -4.74 -2.44 3.42
N LYS A 87 -6.05 -2.18 3.37
CA LYS A 87 -6.65 -1.00 4.03
C LYS A 87 -6.40 -1.01 5.53
N VAL A 88 -6.71 -2.11 6.22
CA VAL A 88 -6.49 -2.24 7.68
C VAL A 88 -5.01 -2.14 8.01
N TYR A 89 -4.15 -2.75 7.19
CA TYR A 89 -2.70 -2.74 7.32
C TYR A 89 -2.15 -1.32 7.26
N ASN A 90 -2.49 -0.58 6.20
CA ASN A 90 -2.01 0.78 5.98
C ASN A 90 -2.42 1.71 7.13
N ILE A 91 -3.67 1.61 7.59
CA ILE A 91 -4.17 2.40 8.73
C ILE A 91 -3.43 2.01 10.02
N PHE A 92 -3.19 0.73 10.26
CA PHE A 92 -2.47 0.27 11.46
C PHE A 92 -1.02 0.76 11.50
N TYR A 93 -0.31 0.76 10.37
CA TYR A 93 1.06 1.25 10.28
C TYR A 93 1.16 2.76 9.99
N ASN A 94 0.03 3.45 9.88
CA ASN A 94 -0.05 4.86 9.48
C ASN A 94 0.69 5.12 8.15
N ILE A 95 0.68 4.13 7.27
CA ILE A 95 1.17 4.25 5.90
C ILE A 95 0.11 5.10 5.20
N LYS A 96 0.48 6.35 4.88
CA LYS A 96 -0.40 7.21 4.08
C LYS A 96 -0.57 6.53 2.73
N ASP A 97 -1.80 6.15 2.40
CA ASP A 97 -2.12 5.70 1.04
C ASP A 97 -1.60 6.76 0.07
N GLU A 98 -0.74 6.36 -0.87
CA GLU A 98 -0.52 7.22 -2.01
C GLU A 98 -1.84 7.30 -2.80
N PRO A 99 -2.32 8.51 -3.14
CA PRO A 99 -3.53 8.65 -3.94
C PRO A 99 -3.44 7.77 -5.19
N ILE A 100 -4.53 7.08 -5.55
CA ILE A 100 -4.62 6.21 -6.75
C ILE A 100 -4.12 6.93 -8.02
N GLU A 101 -4.30 8.26 -8.06
CA GLU A 101 -3.82 9.13 -9.13
C GLU A 101 -2.29 9.21 -9.23
N THR A 102 -1.58 9.12 -8.10
CA THR A 102 -0.11 9.02 -8.01
C THR A 102 0.37 7.66 -8.54
N ILE A 103 -0.35 6.59 -8.24
CA ILE A 103 -0.07 5.24 -8.72
C ILE A 103 -0.27 5.16 -10.25
N LYS A 104 -1.35 5.74 -10.78
CA LYS A 104 -1.58 5.80 -12.24
C LYS A 104 -0.47 6.59 -12.96
N LYS A 105 -0.07 7.75 -12.42
CA LYS A 105 1.05 8.54 -12.99
C LYS A 105 2.38 7.77 -13.01
N ARG A 106 2.64 6.91 -12.02
CA ARG A 106 3.80 6.00 -12.00
C ARG A 106 3.77 4.97 -13.12
N ILE A 107 2.59 4.41 -13.39
CA ILE A 107 2.40 3.40 -14.44
C ILE A 107 2.51 4.03 -15.83
N GLU A 108 1.98 5.24 -16.00
CA GLU A 108 1.98 5.95 -17.28
C GLU A 108 3.32 6.59 -17.62
N ASN A 109 4.13 6.96 -16.62
CA ASN A 109 5.44 7.56 -16.83
C ASN A 109 6.54 6.80 -16.06
N PRO A 110 7.41 6.05 -16.76
CA PRO A 110 8.41 5.17 -16.17
C PRO A 110 9.48 5.92 -15.36
N LEU A 111 9.57 7.25 -15.46
CA LEU A 111 10.53 8.03 -14.65
C LEU A 111 10.13 8.10 -13.18
N TYR A 112 8.84 7.98 -12.86
CA TYR A 112 8.39 8.01 -11.46
C TYR A 112 8.77 6.73 -10.69
N SER A 113 8.90 5.56 -11.36
CA SER A 113 9.35 4.33 -10.69
C SER A 113 10.84 4.35 -10.33
N LEU A 114 11.63 5.20 -11.02
CA LEU A 114 13.04 5.43 -10.69
C LEU A 114 13.20 6.27 -9.40
N ILE A 115 12.22 7.10 -9.05
CA ILE A 115 12.24 7.88 -7.79
C ILE A 115 12.24 6.94 -6.58
N ASP A 116 11.58 5.79 -6.69
CA ASP A 116 11.52 4.80 -5.60
C ASP A 116 12.86 4.11 -5.35
N GLN A 117 13.77 4.12 -6.33
CA GLN A 117 15.12 3.59 -6.20
C GLN A 117 16.10 4.58 -5.54
N VAL A 118 15.66 5.81 -5.30
CA VAL A 118 16.46 6.87 -4.67
C VAL A 118 16.30 6.78 -3.14
N PRO A 119 17.39 6.98 -2.37
CA PRO A 119 17.31 7.09 -0.91
C PRO A 119 16.26 8.10 -0.46
N GLU A 120 15.50 7.78 0.60
CA GLU A 120 14.35 8.56 1.11
C GLU A 120 14.65 10.06 1.19
N GLU A 121 15.82 10.39 1.75
CA GLU A 121 16.31 11.74 2.00
C GLU A 121 16.36 12.63 0.75
N ARG A 122 16.52 12.01 -0.44
CA ARG A 122 16.68 12.72 -1.71
C ARG A 122 15.45 12.63 -2.61
N ARG A 123 14.44 11.82 -2.27
CA ARG A 123 13.27 11.60 -3.14
C ARG A 123 12.48 12.88 -3.41
N ASN A 124 12.32 13.75 -2.42
CA ASN A 124 11.61 15.02 -2.60
C ASN A 124 12.31 15.94 -3.60
N ASP A 125 13.64 16.09 -3.53
CA ASP A 125 14.39 16.92 -4.49
C ASP A 125 14.25 16.37 -5.92
N VAL A 126 14.39 15.05 -6.09
CA VAL A 126 14.23 14.41 -7.39
C VAL A 126 12.81 14.59 -7.93
N LYS A 127 11.79 14.46 -7.08
CA LYS A 127 10.38 14.64 -7.48
C LYS A 127 10.10 16.06 -7.95
N ILE A 128 10.58 17.08 -7.22
CA ILE A 128 10.44 18.49 -7.58
C ILE A 128 11.08 18.76 -8.96
N ARG A 129 12.27 18.23 -9.20
CA ARG A 129 12.97 18.38 -10.49
C ARG A 129 12.26 17.69 -11.63
N LEU A 130 11.72 16.48 -11.40
CA LEU A 130 10.95 15.75 -12.40
C LEU A 130 9.68 16.53 -12.79
N GLU A 131 8.96 17.06 -11.80
CA GLU A 131 7.77 17.88 -12.03
C GLU A 131 8.12 19.14 -12.83
N ALA A 132 9.22 19.82 -12.49
CA ALA A 132 9.71 20.98 -13.25
C ALA A 132 10.11 20.63 -14.68
N MET A 133 10.75 19.47 -14.91
CA MET A 133 11.09 18.97 -16.25
C MET A 133 9.84 18.70 -17.09
N LEU A 134 8.85 18.00 -16.53
CA LEU A 134 7.60 17.68 -17.24
C LEU A 134 6.82 18.95 -17.62
N VAL A 135 6.84 19.98 -16.75
CA VAL A 135 6.28 21.30 -17.07
C VAL A 135 7.09 21.97 -18.19
N GLY A 136 8.42 21.92 -18.12
CA GLY A 136 9.33 22.49 -19.13
C GLY A 136 9.20 21.86 -20.51
N PHE A 137 9.01 20.54 -20.60
CA PHE A 137 8.80 19.82 -21.86
C PHE A 137 7.47 20.17 -22.54
N ASN A 138 6.47 20.62 -21.79
CA ASN A 138 5.19 21.09 -22.32
C ASN A 138 5.23 22.56 -22.79
N ILE A 139 6.38 23.25 -22.68
CA ILE A 139 6.55 24.61 -23.20
C ILE A 139 6.72 24.54 -24.72
N GLN A 140 5.67 24.93 -25.44
CA GLN A 140 5.79 25.19 -26.88
C GLN A 140 6.45 26.56 -27.10
N PRO A 141 7.53 26.65 -27.90
CA PRO A 141 8.14 27.93 -28.21
C PRO A 141 7.16 28.81 -28.99
N ARG A 142 6.74 29.94 -28.40
CA ARG A 142 5.88 30.91 -29.10
C ARG A 142 6.72 31.71 -30.10
N ASN A 143 6.34 31.66 -31.38
CA ASN A 143 6.92 32.45 -32.48
C ASN A 143 8.43 32.25 -32.75
N GLN A 144 9.05 31.15 -32.27
CA GLN A 144 10.42 30.82 -32.64
C GLN A 144 10.41 29.82 -33.79
N GLN A 145 10.81 30.25 -34.99
CA GLN A 145 11.15 29.35 -36.08
C GLN A 145 12.66 29.11 -36.02
N ALA A 146 13.08 27.86 -35.78
CA ALA A 146 14.48 27.49 -35.91
C ALA A 146 14.82 27.44 -37.39
N THR A 147 15.65 28.37 -37.86
CA THR A 147 16.18 28.32 -39.23
C THR A 147 17.23 27.21 -39.31
N ILE A 148 16.87 26.09 -39.94
CA ILE A 148 17.80 24.96 -40.15
C ILE A 148 18.64 25.28 -41.38
N TYR A 149 19.93 25.56 -41.18
CA TYR A 149 20.89 25.69 -42.28
C TYR A 149 21.42 24.30 -42.64
N ASN A 150 20.93 23.74 -43.75
CA ASN A 150 21.54 22.55 -44.34
C ASN A 150 22.77 22.98 -45.15
N ALA A 151 23.97 22.60 -44.68
CA ALA A 151 25.24 23.01 -45.27
C ALA A 151 25.61 22.31 -46.60
N ASN A 152 24.69 21.55 -47.22
CA ASN A 152 24.99 20.81 -48.45
C ASN A 152 23.96 21.10 -49.56
N ALA A 153 24.16 22.20 -50.27
CA ALA A 153 23.67 22.37 -51.63
C ALA A 153 24.90 22.61 -52.51
N VAL A 154 25.51 21.52 -52.98
CA VAL A 154 26.49 21.58 -54.06
C VAL A 154 25.70 21.95 -55.31
N THR A 155 25.88 23.18 -55.81
CA THR A 155 25.40 23.58 -57.13
C THR A 155 26.23 22.84 -58.17
N VAL A 156 25.58 21.92 -58.89
CA VAL A 156 26.13 21.35 -60.12
C VAL A 156 25.87 22.37 -61.22
N GLU A 157 26.92 23.00 -61.74
CA GLU A 157 26.92 23.69 -63.04
C GLU A 157 27.13 22.67 -64.18
#